data_AF-A0A8T7E0G0-F1
#
_entry.id   AF-A0A8T7E0G0-F1
#
_cell.length_a   1.000
_cell.length_b   1.000
_cell.length_c   1.000
_cell.angle_alpha   90.00
_cell.angle_beta   90.00
_cell.angle_gamma   90.00
#
_symmetry.space_group_name_H-M   'P 1'
#
loop_
_entity.id
_entity.type
_entity.pdbx_description
1 polymer ?
#
loop_
_entity_poly.entity_id
_entity_poly.type
_entity_poly.pdbx_seq_one_letter_code
_entity_poly.pdbx_strand_id
1 'polypeptide(L)'
;QTRTEAAFAGLIESRRAELVPAATALAQRCLALLEHYTGCRQGLAEARGESAVIEDLRSQLSGLVHAGSIATSYAELDDRIRYLKGLRARLQRRANDPVKDARKLARVQPYAARLQAALKSGRQDTTAFRDFHRQLEEFRLSVFAPEIKTVGKVSEKSLDALLSGAGEVL
;
A
#
# COMPACT_ATOMS: atom_id res chain seq x y z
N GLN A 1 13.86 -24.76 -11.59
CA GLN A 1 14.31 -26.14 -11.84
C GLN A 1 14.52 -26.82 -10.48
N THR A 2 13.47 -27.44 -9.95
CA THR A 2 13.49 -28.17 -8.67
C THR A 2 12.31 -29.15 -8.72
N ARG A 3 12.45 -30.21 -9.53
CA ARG A 3 11.39 -31.23 -9.71
C ARG A 3 11.74 -32.58 -9.08
N THR A 4 12.92 -32.71 -8.46
CA THR A 4 13.34 -33.93 -7.75
C THR A 4 13.69 -33.60 -6.31
N GLU A 5 13.42 -34.54 -5.41
CA GLU A 5 13.72 -34.43 -3.98
C GLU A 5 15.21 -34.17 -3.73
N ALA A 6 16.10 -34.87 -4.44
CA ALA A 6 17.54 -34.67 -4.34
C ALA A 6 18.00 -33.25 -4.77
N ALA A 7 17.39 -32.68 -5.81
CA ALA A 7 17.72 -31.32 -6.25
C ALA A 7 17.21 -30.27 -5.24
N PHE A 8 16.06 -30.51 -4.61
CA PHE A 8 15.55 -29.65 -3.54
C PHE A 8 16.41 -29.74 -2.28
N ALA A 9 16.80 -30.94 -1.85
CA ALA A 9 17.68 -31.16 -0.72
C ALA A 9 19.07 -30.52 -0.94
N GLY A 10 19.65 -30.67 -2.13
CA GLY A 10 20.91 -30.01 -2.48
C GLY A 10 20.82 -28.48 -2.49
N LEU A 11 19.66 -27.93 -2.89
CA LEU A 11 19.41 -26.48 -2.82
C LEU A 11 19.29 -25.99 -1.38
N ILE A 12 18.57 -26.73 -0.51
CA ILE A 12 18.47 -26.43 0.93
C ILE A 12 19.86 -26.42 1.56
N GLU A 13 20.67 -27.44 1.28
CA GLU A 13 22.01 -27.54 1.89
C GLU A 13 22.93 -26.41 1.43
N SER A 14 22.96 -26.12 0.12
CA SER A 14 23.78 -25.03 -0.42
C SER A 14 23.37 -23.63 0.05
N ARG A 15 22.14 -23.45 0.53
CA ARG A 15 21.59 -22.17 1.01
C ARG A 15 21.27 -22.15 2.50
N ARG A 16 21.63 -23.19 3.25
CA ARG A 16 21.26 -23.36 4.67
C ARG A 16 21.64 -22.14 5.53
N ALA A 17 22.81 -21.57 5.27
CA ALA A 17 23.30 -20.38 5.97
C ALA A 17 22.48 -19.11 5.68
N GLU A 18 21.78 -19.04 4.55
CA GLU A 18 20.97 -17.89 4.14
C GLU A 18 19.53 -17.98 4.66
N LEU A 19 19.05 -19.17 5.02
CA LEU A 19 17.67 -19.39 5.47
C LEU A 19 17.34 -18.64 6.77
N VAL A 20 18.20 -18.73 7.78
CA VAL A 20 17.98 -18.08 9.07
C VAL A 20 17.99 -16.54 8.94
N PRO A 21 18.98 -15.92 8.28
CA PRO A 21 18.94 -14.48 7.99
C PRO A 21 17.72 -14.05 7.18
N ALA A 22 17.32 -14.80 6.15
CA ALA A 22 16.15 -14.47 5.34
C ALA A 22 14.85 -14.55 6.17
N ALA A 23 14.67 -15.61 6.97
CA ALA A 23 13.53 -15.75 7.86
C ALA A 23 13.48 -14.61 8.89
N THR A 24 14.62 -14.25 9.47
CA THR A 24 14.74 -13.13 10.42
C THR A 24 14.37 -11.80 9.76
N ALA A 25 14.88 -11.53 8.56
CA ALA A 25 14.60 -10.31 7.81
C ALA A 25 13.12 -10.19 7.41
N LEU A 26 12.49 -11.31 7.06
CA LEU A 26 11.04 -11.35 6.82
C LEU A 26 10.24 -11.11 8.10
N ALA A 27 10.60 -11.76 9.21
CA ALA A 27 9.94 -11.58 10.49
C ALA A 27 9.98 -10.11 10.97
N GLN A 28 11.13 -9.44 10.84
CA GLN A 28 11.30 -8.03 11.16
C GLN A 28 10.39 -7.13 10.32
N ARG A 29 10.26 -7.39 9.02
CA ARG A 29 9.35 -6.65 8.14
C ARG A 29 7.89 -6.89 8.49
N CYS A 30 7.51 -8.13 8.76
CA CYS A 30 6.16 -8.46 9.22
C CYS A 30 5.83 -7.74 10.52
N LEU A 31 6.76 -7.70 11.49
CA LEU A 31 6.57 -6.97 12.74
C LEU A 31 6.38 -5.46 12.48
N ALA A 32 7.26 -4.84 11.69
CA ALA A 32 7.14 -3.43 11.34
C ALA A 32 5.82 -3.11 10.62
N LEU A 33 5.39 -3.98 9.69
CA LEU A 33 4.10 -3.84 9.02
C LEU A 33 2.94 -3.88 10.03
N LEU A 34 2.94 -4.84 10.94
CA LEU A 34 1.91 -5.00 11.96
C LEU A 34 1.88 -3.81 12.95
N GLU A 35 3.02 -3.28 13.35
CA GLU A 35 3.13 -2.08 14.18
C GLU A 35 2.46 -0.86 13.52
N HIS A 36 2.73 -0.62 12.23
CA HIS A 36 2.10 0.48 11.52
C HIS A 36 0.61 0.23 11.25
N TYR A 37 0.25 -1.01 10.90
CA TYR A 37 -1.14 -1.40 10.67
C TYR A 37 -2.01 -1.23 11.93
N THR A 38 -1.55 -1.73 13.07
CA THR A 38 -2.25 -1.59 14.36
C THR A 38 -2.38 -0.13 14.78
N GLY A 39 -1.31 0.67 14.60
CA GLY A 39 -1.38 2.12 14.82
C GLY A 39 -2.41 2.82 13.92
N CYS A 40 -2.52 2.44 12.65
CA CYS A 40 -3.55 2.97 11.75
C CYS A 40 -4.96 2.56 12.19
N ARG A 41 -5.15 1.30 12.60
CA ARG A 41 -6.44 0.81 13.11
C ARG A 41 -6.88 1.56 14.36
N GLN A 42 -5.96 1.81 15.28
CA GLN A 42 -6.25 2.57 16.50
C GLN A 42 -6.65 4.01 16.15
N GLY A 43 -5.87 4.70 15.32
CA GLY A 43 -6.19 6.08 14.90
C GLY A 43 -7.52 6.18 14.17
N LEU A 44 -7.89 5.17 13.37
CA LEU A 44 -9.20 5.07 12.73
C LEU A 44 -10.35 4.84 13.72
N ALA A 45 -10.12 4.05 14.79
CA ALA A 45 -11.12 3.82 15.82
C ALA A 45 -11.38 5.09 16.66
N GLU A 46 -10.34 5.89 16.90
CA GLU A 46 -10.44 7.18 17.60
C GLU A 46 -11.10 8.26 16.72
N ALA A 47 -10.98 8.13 15.40
CA ALA A 47 -11.59 9.04 14.45
C ALA A 47 -13.12 8.80 14.36
N ARG A 48 -13.87 9.47 15.24
CA ARG A 48 -15.34 9.40 15.31
C ARG A 48 -16.03 9.99 14.07
N GLY A 49 -17.23 9.48 13.78
CA GLY A 49 -18.13 9.97 12.74
C GLY A 49 -17.93 9.33 11.38
N GLU A 50 -18.83 9.67 10.46
CA GLU A 50 -18.78 9.26 9.06
C GLU A 50 -18.47 10.47 8.18
N SER A 51 -17.47 10.33 7.32
CA SER A 51 -17.12 11.33 6.32
C SER A 51 -16.34 10.68 5.19
N ALA A 52 -16.27 11.34 4.04
CA ALA A 52 -15.46 10.89 2.90
C ALA A 52 -13.99 10.65 3.27
N VAL A 53 -13.46 11.43 4.24
CA VAL A 53 -12.11 11.23 4.77
C VAL A 53 -11.98 9.91 5.52
N ILE A 54 -12.94 9.59 6.40
CA ILE A 54 -12.90 8.34 7.16
C ILE A 54 -13.09 7.13 6.24
N GLU A 55 -13.99 7.24 5.26
CA GLU A 55 -14.20 6.20 4.25
C GLU A 55 -12.93 5.95 3.44
N ASP A 56 -12.27 7.02 2.96
CA ASP A 56 -11.01 6.93 2.21
C ASP A 56 -9.87 6.31 3.05
N LEU A 57 -9.73 6.70 4.33
CA LEU A 57 -8.73 6.13 5.24
C LEU A 57 -8.98 4.63 5.49
N ARG A 58 -10.24 4.23 5.68
CA ARG A 58 -10.63 2.82 5.85
C ARG A 58 -10.35 2.01 4.59
N SER A 59 -10.76 2.55 3.44
CA SER A 59 -10.55 1.94 2.12
C SER A 59 -9.06 1.75 1.81
N GLN A 60 -8.24 2.79 2.03
CA GLN A 60 -6.79 2.71 1.87
C GLN A 60 -6.19 1.64 2.78
N LEU A 61 -6.56 1.61 4.06
CA LEU A 61 -6.05 0.61 5.01
C LEU A 61 -6.38 -0.82 4.57
N SER A 62 -7.63 -1.06 4.11
CA SER A 62 -8.04 -2.38 3.62
C SER A 62 -7.34 -2.78 2.32
N GLY A 63 -6.99 -1.81 1.46
CA GLY A 63 -6.21 -2.07 0.24
C GLY A 63 -4.75 -2.40 0.52
N LEU A 64 -4.16 -1.79 1.56
CA LEU A 64 -2.77 -2.03 1.94
C LEU A 64 -2.57 -3.36 2.69
N VAL A 65 -3.55 -3.80 3.48
CA VAL A 65 -3.46 -5.04 4.26
C VAL A 65 -4.76 -5.84 4.14
N HIS A 66 -4.66 -7.00 3.50
CA HIS A 66 -5.75 -7.95 3.26
C HIS A 66 -5.22 -9.38 3.32
N ALA A 67 -6.11 -10.38 3.30
CA ALA A 67 -5.68 -11.78 3.25
C ALA A 67 -4.77 -12.02 2.03
N GLY A 68 -3.59 -12.59 2.27
CA GLY A 68 -2.58 -12.83 1.23
C GLY A 68 -1.65 -11.66 0.93
N SER A 69 -1.83 -10.47 1.52
CA SER A 69 -1.00 -9.30 1.22
C SER A 69 0.48 -9.43 1.60
N ILE A 70 0.82 -10.39 2.48
CA ILE A 70 2.18 -10.68 2.95
C ILE A 70 2.91 -11.68 2.02
N ALA A 71 2.18 -12.41 1.18
CA ALA A 71 2.74 -13.35 0.20
C ALA A 71 3.27 -12.60 -1.04
N THR A 72 4.23 -11.70 -0.82
CA THR A 72 4.70 -10.69 -1.77
C THR A 72 6.23 -10.60 -1.70
N SER A 73 6.88 -9.94 -2.65
CA SER A 73 8.32 -9.70 -2.61
C SER A 73 8.73 -8.79 -1.43
N TYR A 74 10.00 -8.84 -1.01
CA TYR A 74 10.48 -7.92 0.04
C TYR A 74 10.31 -6.45 -0.32
N ALA A 75 10.50 -6.09 -1.59
CA ALA A 75 10.30 -4.71 -2.07
C ALA A 75 8.84 -4.26 -1.90
N GLU A 76 7.87 -5.11 -2.26
CA GLU A 76 6.46 -4.81 -2.08
C GLU A 76 6.06 -4.72 -0.59
N LEU A 77 6.69 -5.53 0.27
CA LEU A 77 6.48 -5.46 1.71
C LEU A 77 7.03 -4.15 2.29
N ASP A 78 8.22 -3.74 1.88
CA ASP A 78 8.86 -2.48 2.28
C ASP A 78 8.04 -1.26 1.81
N ASP A 79 7.48 -1.31 0.59
CA ASP A 79 6.54 -0.30 0.08
C ASP A 79 5.27 -0.22 0.91
N ARG A 80 4.64 -1.36 1.25
CA ARG A 80 3.45 -1.39 2.11
C ARG A 80 3.72 -0.78 3.48
N ILE A 81 4.87 -1.09 4.09
CA ILE A 81 5.31 -0.48 5.36
C ILE A 81 5.39 1.04 5.21
N ARG A 82 5.97 1.52 4.11
CA ARG A 82 6.10 2.96 3.82
C ARG A 82 4.74 3.64 3.62
N TYR A 83 3.80 3.01 2.91
CA TYR A 83 2.44 3.53 2.75
C TYR A 83 1.68 3.57 4.08
N LEU A 84 1.79 2.54 4.92
CA LEU A 84 1.20 2.53 6.27
C LEU A 84 1.79 3.62 7.17
N LYS A 85 3.10 3.90 7.07
CA LYS A 85 3.71 5.05 7.77
C LYS A 85 3.07 6.37 7.33
N GLY A 86 2.84 6.55 6.04
CA GLY A 86 2.18 7.75 5.51
C GLY A 86 0.73 7.88 5.94
N LEU A 87 -0.02 6.79 5.93
CA LEU A 87 -1.40 6.73 6.42
C LEU A 87 -1.48 7.07 7.91
N ARG A 88 -0.56 6.55 8.72
CA ARG A 88 -0.46 6.90 10.15
C ARG A 88 -0.15 8.38 10.37
N ALA A 89 0.79 8.94 9.60
CA ALA A 89 1.11 10.37 9.67
C ALA A 89 -0.09 11.24 9.27
N ARG A 90 -0.85 10.82 8.26
CA ARG A 90 -2.10 11.49 7.86
C ARG A 90 -3.13 11.47 8.99
N LEU A 91 -3.36 10.32 9.62
CA LEU A 91 -4.29 10.18 10.76
C LEU A 91 -3.94 11.15 11.89
N GLN A 92 -2.65 11.26 12.24
CA GLN A 92 -2.16 12.19 13.26
C GLN A 92 -2.39 13.66 12.87
N ARG A 93 -2.04 14.04 11.62
CA ARG A 93 -2.21 15.43 11.15
C ARG A 93 -3.68 15.83 11.03
N ARG A 94 -4.54 14.90 10.59
CA ARG A 94 -5.99 15.11 10.50
C ARG A 94 -6.58 15.46 11.87
N ALA A 95 -6.11 14.84 12.95
CA ALA A 95 -6.60 15.14 14.30
C ALA A 95 -6.40 16.63 14.68
N ASN A 96 -5.35 17.26 14.16
CA ASN A 96 -5.04 18.67 14.39
C ASN A 96 -5.78 19.61 13.42
N ASP A 97 -5.87 19.24 12.13
CA ASP A 97 -6.52 20.07 11.10
C ASP A 97 -7.34 19.22 10.10
N PRO A 98 -8.59 18.87 10.47
CA PRO A 98 -9.46 18.05 9.63
C PRO A 98 -9.84 18.73 8.30
N VAL A 99 -9.96 20.06 8.30
CA VAL A 99 -10.36 20.83 7.11
C VAL A 99 -9.25 20.79 6.05
N LYS A 100 -7.99 20.92 6.47
CA LYS A 100 -6.84 20.77 5.58
C LYS A 100 -6.71 19.37 5.02
N ASP A 101 -6.98 18.32 5.82
CA ASP A 101 -7.02 16.95 5.30
C ASP A 101 -8.10 16.80 4.22
N ALA A 102 -9.31 17.30 4.45
CA ALA A 102 -10.40 17.25 3.48
C ALA A 102 -10.06 17.97 2.15
N ARG A 103 -9.41 19.14 2.22
CA ARG A 103 -8.92 19.85 1.02
C ARG A 103 -7.88 19.05 0.25
N LYS A 104 -6.97 18.37 0.95
CA LYS A 104 -5.98 17.49 0.32
C LYS A 104 -6.64 16.26 -0.30
N LEU A 105 -7.64 15.68 0.38
CA LEU A 105 -8.39 14.54 -0.13
C LEU A 105 -9.10 14.85 -1.45
N ALA A 106 -9.61 16.07 -1.64
CA ALA A 106 -10.26 16.47 -2.90
C ALA A 106 -9.39 16.21 -4.14
N ARG A 107 -8.05 16.24 -4.00
CA ARG A 107 -7.09 15.95 -5.08
C ARG A 107 -6.89 14.45 -5.33
N VAL A 108 -7.06 13.63 -4.31
CA VAL A 108 -6.83 12.18 -4.34
C VAL A 108 -8.11 11.42 -4.68
N GLN A 109 -9.25 11.94 -4.25
CA GLN A 109 -10.55 11.27 -4.33
C GLN A 109 -10.95 10.80 -5.74
N PRO A 110 -10.72 11.56 -6.83
CA PRO A 110 -11.08 11.10 -8.17
C PRO A 110 -10.39 9.80 -8.55
N TYR A 111 -9.10 9.67 -8.20
CA TYR A 111 -8.29 8.49 -8.48
C TYR A 111 -8.63 7.32 -7.54
N ALA A 112 -8.89 7.62 -6.27
CA ALA A 112 -9.34 6.63 -5.29
C ALA A 112 -10.68 6.00 -5.72
N ALA A 113 -11.63 6.81 -6.18
CA ALA A 113 -12.91 6.34 -6.70
C ALA A 113 -12.73 5.44 -7.93
N ARG A 114 -11.78 5.76 -8.82
CA ARG A 114 -11.47 4.94 -9.99
C ARG A 114 -10.91 3.57 -9.60
N LEU A 115 -9.98 3.53 -8.64
CA LEU A 115 -9.46 2.28 -8.09
C LEU A 115 -10.57 1.43 -7.47
N GLN A 116 -11.47 2.05 -6.69
CA GLN A 116 -12.60 1.37 -6.08
C GLN A 116 -13.60 0.82 -7.11
N ALA A 117 -13.83 1.53 -8.21
CA ALA A 117 -14.65 1.03 -9.31
C ALA A 117 -14.01 -0.22 -9.96
N ALA A 118 -12.70 -0.20 -10.22
CA ALA A 118 -11.96 -1.35 -10.76
C ALA A 118 -12.05 -2.58 -9.85
N LEU A 119 -11.92 -2.39 -8.54
CA LEU A 119 -12.10 -3.45 -7.53
C LEU A 119 -13.50 -4.08 -7.61
N LYS A 120 -14.55 -3.25 -7.64
CA LYS A 120 -15.95 -3.72 -7.74
C LYS A 120 -16.23 -4.47 -9.05
N SER A 121 -15.55 -4.11 -10.12
CA SER A 121 -15.64 -4.81 -11.42
C SER A 121 -14.77 -6.07 -11.50
N GLY A 122 -14.05 -6.46 -10.45
CA GLY A 122 -13.18 -7.65 -10.46
C GLY A 122 -11.90 -7.50 -11.30
N ARG A 123 -11.48 -6.28 -11.64
CA ARG A 123 -10.30 -6.00 -12.50
C ARG A 123 -8.97 -5.92 -11.73
N GLN A 124 -8.96 -6.40 -10.48
CA GLN A 124 -7.87 -6.24 -9.51
C GLN A 124 -6.60 -7.06 -9.83
N ASP A 125 -6.71 -8.11 -10.64
CA ASP A 125 -5.58 -8.98 -10.98
C ASP A 125 -4.74 -8.48 -12.16
N THR A 126 -5.14 -7.37 -12.78
CA THR A 126 -4.42 -6.79 -13.92
C THR A 126 -3.15 -6.07 -13.50
N THR A 127 -2.12 -6.07 -14.36
CA THR A 127 -0.91 -5.28 -14.13
C THR A 127 -1.22 -3.78 -14.07
N ALA A 128 -2.12 -3.31 -14.93
CA ALA A 128 -2.58 -1.93 -14.93
C ALA A 128 -3.18 -1.51 -13.57
N PHE A 129 -3.99 -2.38 -12.96
CA PHE A 129 -4.50 -2.14 -11.61
C PHE A 129 -3.40 -2.03 -10.57
N ARG A 130 -2.44 -2.97 -10.55
CA ARG A 130 -1.33 -2.95 -9.58
C ARG A 130 -0.46 -1.70 -9.74
N ASP A 131 -0.15 -1.30 -10.97
CA ASP A 131 0.68 -0.13 -11.24
C ASP A 131 -0.04 1.17 -10.88
N PHE A 132 -1.34 1.28 -11.20
CA PHE A 132 -2.15 2.42 -10.79
C PHE A 132 -2.31 2.49 -9.27
N HIS A 133 -2.58 1.37 -8.60
CA HIS A 133 -2.65 1.30 -7.14
C HIS A 133 -1.32 1.78 -6.51
N ARG A 134 -0.17 1.28 -6.99
CA ARG A 134 1.15 1.73 -6.52
C ARG A 134 1.31 3.23 -6.73
N GLN A 135 1.01 3.74 -7.92
CA GLN A 135 1.16 5.17 -8.23
C GLN A 135 0.24 6.05 -7.38
N LEU A 136 -0.96 5.58 -7.05
CA LEU A 136 -1.90 6.27 -6.17
C LEU A 136 -1.36 6.32 -4.74
N GLU A 137 -0.80 5.23 -4.22
CA GLU A 137 -0.20 5.22 -2.89
C GLU A 137 1.02 6.15 -2.80
N GLU A 138 1.85 6.20 -3.83
CA GLU A 138 2.93 7.20 -3.93
C GLU A 138 2.39 8.63 -3.96
N PHE A 139 1.27 8.87 -4.64
CA PHE A 139 0.65 10.19 -4.70
C PHE A 139 0.09 10.60 -3.33
N ARG A 140 -0.51 9.65 -2.61
CA ARG A 140 -0.96 9.85 -1.22
C ARG A 140 0.19 10.22 -0.30
N LEU A 141 1.36 9.58 -0.43
CA LEU A 141 2.55 9.99 0.33
C LEU A 141 2.94 11.44 0.03
N SER A 142 3.05 11.82 -1.25
CA SER A 142 3.35 13.20 -1.65
C SER A 142 2.37 14.23 -1.07
N VAL A 143 1.07 13.90 -1.07
CA VAL A 143 0.01 14.81 -0.59
C VAL A 143 -0.04 14.90 0.93
N PHE A 144 0.02 13.77 1.63
CA PHE A 144 -0.28 13.70 3.06
C PHE A 144 0.94 13.57 3.96
N ALA A 145 2.05 13.03 3.46
CA ALA A 145 3.27 12.74 4.20
C ALA A 145 4.54 13.02 3.36
N PRO A 146 4.79 14.28 2.95
CA PRO A 146 5.90 14.65 2.07
C PRO A 146 7.29 14.36 2.66
N GLU A 147 7.39 14.19 3.98
CA GLU A 147 8.62 13.73 4.64
C GLU A 147 8.99 12.28 4.28
N ILE A 148 8.03 11.48 3.83
CA ILE A 148 8.26 10.11 3.38
C ILE A 148 8.59 10.15 1.89
N LYS A 149 9.80 9.72 1.56
CA LYS A 149 10.29 9.73 0.17
C LYS A 149 9.40 8.86 -0.73
N THR A 150 8.96 9.44 -1.84
CA THR A 150 8.25 8.73 -2.91
C THR A 150 9.24 8.09 -3.89
N VAL A 151 8.81 7.04 -4.57
CA VAL A 151 9.57 6.45 -5.68
C VAL A 151 9.11 7.06 -7.01
N GLY A 152 10.06 7.63 -7.76
CA GLY A 152 9.79 8.24 -9.06
C GLY A 152 9.09 9.61 -8.98
N LYS A 153 8.66 10.11 -10.15
CA LYS A 153 7.88 11.35 -10.26
C LYS A 153 6.40 11.02 -10.09
N VAL A 154 5.74 11.74 -9.20
CA VAL A 154 4.35 11.47 -8.83
C VAL A 154 3.53 12.75 -8.86
N SER A 155 2.43 12.72 -9.60
CA SER A 155 1.52 13.85 -9.79
C SER A 155 0.14 13.38 -10.24
N GLU A 156 -0.83 14.28 -10.22
CA GLU A 156 -2.15 14.09 -10.86
C GLU A 156 -1.98 13.72 -12.34
N LYS A 157 -1.11 14.46 -13.05
CA LYS A 157 -0.79 14.21 -14.46
C LYS A 157 -0.24 12.80 -14.73
N SER A 158 0.58 12.24 -13.83
CA SER A 158 1.07 10.86 -14.01
C SER A 158 -0.04 9.82 -13.80
N LEU A 159 -0.97 10.08 -12.89
CA LEU A 159 -2.14 9.22 -12.69
C LEU A 159 -3.10 9.31 -13.88
N ASP A 160 -3.34 10.51 -14.41
CA ASP A 160 -4.16 10.71 -15.61
C ASP A 160 -3.56 9.99 -16.83
N ALA A 161 -2.24 10.02 -16.98
CA ALA A 161 -1.54 9.31 -18.04
C ALA A 161 -1.72 7.78 -17.93
N LEU A 162 -1.64 7.22 -16.72
CA LEU A 162 -1.91 5.79 -16.48
C LEU A 162 -3.36 5.43 -16.80
N LEU A 163 -4.33 6.25 -16.40
CA LEU A 163 -5.74 6.02 -16.71
C LEU A 163 -6.03 6.10 -18.21
N SER A 164 -5.36 7.02 -18.91
CA SER A 164 -5.51 7.18 -20.36
C SER A 164 -4.89 6.01 -21.12
N GLY A 165 -3.74 5.50 -20.66
CA GLY A 165 -3.07 4.35 -21.28
C GLY A 165 -3.70 3.00 -20.94
N ALA A 166 -4.40 2.89 -19.80
CA ALA A 166 -5.07 1.65 -19.38
C ALA A 166 -6.42 1.39 -20.07
N GLY A 167 -7.02 2.37 -20.76
CA GLY A 167 -8.35 2.22 -21.37
C GLY A 167 -9.45 1.86 -20.35
N GLU A 168 -10.49 1.12 -20.78
CA GLU A 168 -11.55 0.58 -19.91
C GLU A 168 -11.07 -0.54 -18.96
N VAL A 169 -9.76 -0.71 -18.71
CA VAL A 169 -9.22 -1.78 -17.86
C VAL A 169 -9.12 -1.36 -16.38
N LEU A 170 -9.16 -0.06 -16.10
CA LEU A 170 -9.42 0.50 -14.77
C LEU A 170 -10.83 1.05 -14.70
#